data_AF-A0A1G1ZXQ1-F1
#
_entry.id   AF-A0A1G1ZXQ1-F1
#
_cell.length_a   1.000
_cell.length_b   1.000
_cell.length_c   1.000
_cell.angle_alpha   90.00
_cell.angle_beta   90.00
_cell.angle_gamma   90.00
#
_symmetry.space_group_name_H-M   'P 1'
#
loop_
_entity.id
_entity.type
_entity.pdbx_description
1 polymer ?
#
loop_
_entity_poly.entity_id
_entity_poly.type
_entity_poly.pdbx_seq_one_letter_code
_entity_poly.pdbx_strand_id
1 'polypeptide(L)'
;MGKKINEFVHRKQVDFLTILEKNWRDWFLKPLTLILFKFGISANLITTLGFILIFGGVIGHIYEIPIQYQFFIVLLAALSDLIDGPRARNHNEVTALGTWLDHIRDGFLIAWVTYLVYAFKLLPSEWLIVLWVIQLVMTWIIVKDFLIGVLQKPMNEWHAFAHRYSFSKLQASVIGRLQFFFWNLGYIALLFFLLLPNPILILLGKSFLALTIVFASLNTYKIYATIR
;
A
#
# COMPACT_ATOMS: atom_id res chain seq x y z
N MET A 1 5.33 -28.60 -24.10
CA MET A 1 6.38 -27.54 -24.05
C MET A 1 5.81 -26.12 -24.06
N GLY A 2 4.68 -25.84 -24.72
CA GLY A 2 4.06 -24.49 -24.77
C GLY A 2 3.50 -23.91 -23.47
N LYS A 3 3.03 -24.73 -22.50
CA LYS A 3 2.53 -24.24 -21.20
C LYS A 3 3.62 -23.56 -20.34
N LYS A 4 4.84 -24.13 -20.32
CA LYS A 4 5.99 -23.56 -19.60
C LYS A 4 6.50 -22.26 -20.24
N ILE A 5 6.38 -22.12 -21.56
CA ILE A 5 6.77 -20.89 -22.28
C ILE A 5 5.77 -19.77 -21.99
N ASN A 6 4.47 -20.05 -21.93
CA ASN A 6 3.46 -19.06 -21.54
C ASN A 6 3.61 -18.61 -20.07
N GLU A 7 3.97 -19.51 -19.14
CA GLU A 7 4.34 -19.12 -17.78
C GLU A 7 5.62 -18.26 -17.73
N PHE A 8 6.60 -18.53 -18.61
CA PHE A 8 7.83 -17.75 -18.71
C PHE A 8 7.60 -16.37 -19.34
N VAL A 9 6.66 -16.27 -20.29
CA VAL A 9 6.26 -15.00 -20.93
C VAL A 9 5.37 -14.18 -20.01
N HIS A 10 4.51 -14.79 -19.19
CA HIS A 10 3.80 -14.06 -18.13
C HIS A 10 4.74 -13.57 -17.02
N ARG A 11 5.80 -14.34 -16.71
CA ARG A 11 6.90 -13.90 -15.82
C ARG A 11 7.70 -12.71 -16.35
N LYS A 12 7.70 -12.45 -17.67
CA LYS A 12 8.46 -11.34 -18.28
C LYS A 12 7.91 -9.95 -17.97
N GLN A 13 6.67 -9.83 -17.48
CA GLN A 13 6.08 -8.54 -17.08
C GLN A 13 6.36 -8.16 -15.62
N VAL A 14 6.77 -9.11 -14.78
CA VAL A 14 7.08 -8.84 -13.36
C VAL A 14 8.59 -8.75 -13.21
N ASP A 15 9.06 -7.53 -12.98
CA ASP A 15 10.47 -7.18 -12.75
C ASP A 15 11.13 -8.17 -11.76
N PHE A 16 12.30 -8.73 -12.11
CA PHE A 16 12.97 -9.78 -11.35
C PHE A 16 13.16 -9.41 -9.87
N LEU A 17 13.48 -8.14 -9.61
CA LEU A 17 13.62 -7.59 -8.27
C LEU A 17 12.30 -7.67 -7.48
N THR A 18 11.15 -7.52 -8.15
CA THR A 18 9.81 -7.61 -7.54
C THR A 18 9.52 -9.03 -7.05
N ILE A 19 10.02 -10.04 -7.76
CA ILE A 19 9.86 -11.45 -7.39
C ILE A 19 10.78 -11.78 -6.22
N LEU A 20 12.05 -11.36 -6.29
CA LEU A 20 13.01 -11.61 -5.22
C LEU A 20 12.58 -11.00 -3.89
N GLU A 21 12.19 -9.73 -3.89
CA GLU A 21 11.75 -9.06 -2.67
C GLU A 21 10.48 -9.72 -2.08
N LYS A 22 9.50 -10.09 -2.92
CA LYS A 22 8.30 -10.82 -2.46
C LYS A 22 8.67 -12.14 -1.80
N ASN A 23 9.53 -12.93 -2.45
CA ASN A 23 9.94 -14.24 -1.93
C ASN A 23 10.68 -14.11 -0.60
N TRP A 24 11.58 -13.13 -0.48
CA TRP A 24 12.33 -12.90 0.75
C TRP A 24 11.40 -12.46 1.89
N ARG A 25 10.50 -11.50 1.63
CA ARG A 25 9.52 -11.02 2.61
C ARG A 25 8.59 -12.14 3.08
N ASP A 26 8.05 -12.92 2.13
CA ASP A 26 7.11 -14.00 2.42
C ASP A 26 7.78 -15.12 3.22
N TRP A 27 9.05 -15.41 2.92
CA TRP A 27 9.88 -16.34 3.69
C TRP A 27 10.13 -15.83 5.11
N PHE A 28 10.53 -14.56 5.25
CA PHE A 28 10.81 -13.94 6.55
C PHE A 28 9.58 -13.93 7.46
N LEU A 29 8.39 -13.61 6.91
CA LEU A 29 7.14 -13.56 7.66
C LEU A 29 6.45 -14.92 7.80
N LYS A 30 6.98 -15.97 7.16
CA LYS A 30 6.39 -17.32 7.20
C LYS A 30 6.08 -17.83 8.61
N PRO A 31 6.98 -17.71 9.61
CA PRO A 31 6.70 -18.17 10.97
C PRO A 31 5.46 -17.50 11.57
N LEU A 32 5.35 -16.18 11.42
CA LEU A 32 4.21 -15.41 11.90
C LEU A 32 2.92 -15.80 11.15
N THR A 33 2.96 -15.87 9.82
CA THR A 33 1.79 -16.22 9.02
C THR A 33 1.29 -17.64 9.30
N LEU A 34 2.17 -18.57 9.68
CA LEU A 34 1.80 -19.92 10.09
C LEU A 34 1.10 -19.95 11.45
N ILE A 35 1.56 -19.12 12.39
CA ILE A 35 0.89 -18.96 13.69
C ILE A 35 -0.52 -18.39 13.48
N LEU A 36 -0.65 -17.30 12.72
CA LEU A 36 -1.94 -16.69 12.42
C LEU A 36 -2.92 -17.67 11.75
N PHE A 37 -2.42 -18.47 10.81
CA PHE A 37 -3.23 -19.50 10.15
C PHE A 37 -3.70 -20.58 11.13
N LYS A 38 -2.86 -21.03 12.06
CA LYS A 38 -3.25 -22.01 13.10
C LYS A 38 -4.36 -21.48 14.01
N PHE A 39 -4.40 -20.18 14.26
CA PHE A 39 -5.49 -19.52 15.00
C PHE A 39 -6.72 -19.20 14.15
N GLY A 40 -6.75 -19.61 12.88
CA GLY A 40 -7.88 -19.33 11.98
C GLY A 40 -7.99 -17.88 11.54
N ILE A 41 -6.94 -17.07 11.72
CA ILE A 41 -6.96 -15.65 11.36
C ILE A 41 -6.76 -15.52 9.85
N SER A 42 -7.78 -14.98 9.18
CA SER A 42 -7.79 -14.78 7.72
C SER A 42 -7.08 -13.50 7.28
N ALA A 43 -6.60 -13.43 6.03
CA ALA A 43 -5.95 -12.27 5.44
C ALA A 43 -6.97 -11.13 5.34
N ASN A 44 -8.16 -11.46 4.85
CA ASN A 44 -9.30 -10.54 4.83
C ASN A 44 -9.66 -10.05 6.25
N LEU A 45 -9.55 -10.89 7.28
CA LEU A 45 -9.76 -10.45 8.67
C LEU A 45 -8.67 -9.45 9.09
N ILE A 46 -7.40 -9.69 8.77
CA ILE A 46 -6.31 -8.74 9.05
C ILE A 46 -6.56 -7.41 8.31
N THR A 47 -6.93 -7.45 7.03
CA THR A 47 -7.29 -6.25 6.26
C THR A 47 -8.48 -5.50 6.86
N THR A 48 -9.51 -6.23 7.29
CA THR A 48 -10.70 -5.67 7.94
C THR A 48 -10.35 -5.03 9.29
N LEU A 49 -9.51 -5.67 10.10
CA LEU A 49 -9.01 -5.09 11.34
C LEU A 49 -8.20 -3.83 11.06
N GLY A 50 -7.41 -3.79 9.98
CA GLY A 50 -6.73 -2.59 9.51
C GLY A 50 -7.71 -1.43 9.23
N PHE A 51 -8.81 -1.68 8.53
CA PHE A 51 -9.87 -0.67 8.36
C PHE A 51 -10.47 -0.21 9.69
N ILE A 52 -10.81 -1.14 10.58
CA ILE A 52 -11.37 -0.83 11.90
C ILE A 52 -10.41 0.04 12.70
N LEU A 53 -9.10 -0.24 12.65
CA LEU A 53 -8.08 0.59 13.29
C LEU A 53 -8.06 2.00 12.71
N ILE A 54 -8.04 2.15 11.38
CA ILE A 54 -8.02 3.47 10.72
C ILE A 54 -9.26 4.29 11.11
N PHE A 55 -10.46 3.72 10.98
CA PHE A 55 -11.70 4.41 11.35
C PHE A 55 -11.79 4.67 12.86
N GLY A 56 -11.32 3.74 13.69
CA GLY A 56 -11.20 3.93 15.13
C GLY A 56 -10.25 5.08 15.49
N GLY A 57 -9.16 5.26 14.74
CA GLY A 57 -8.26 6.41 14.85
C GLY A 57 -8.96 7.72 14.52
N VAL A 58 -9.66 7.79 13.37
CA VAL A 58 -10.46 8.95 12.95
C VAL A 58 -11.49 9.32 14.01
N ILE A 59 -12.30 8.36 14.44
CA ILE A 59 -13.32 8.57 15.48
C ILE A 59 -12.66 9.01 16.78
N GLY A 60 -11.59 8.34 17.18
CA GLY A 60 -10.83 8.68 18.38
C GLY A 60 -10.33 10.13 18.34
N HIS A 61 -9.87 10.62 17.19
CA HIS A 61 -9.40 11.99 17.07
C HIS A 61 -10.54 13.01 17.18
N ILE A 62 -11.73 12.69 16.65
CA ILE A 62 -12.93 13.51 16.83
C ILE A 62 -13.31 13.63 18.31
N TYR A 63 -13.11 12.56 19.09
CA TYR A 63 -13.29 12.55 20.55
C TYR A 63 -12.03 13.00 21.32
N GLU A 64 -11.09 13.68 20.65
CA GLU A 64 -9.89 14.25 21.26
C GLU A 64 -9.00 13.23 22.00
N ILE A 65 -9.01 11.97 21.56
CA ILE A 65 -8.10 10.94 22.09
C ILE A 65 -6.64 11.40 21.88
N PRO A 66 -5.77 11.28 22.91
CA PRO A 66 -4.39 11.74 22.83
C PRO A 66 -3.60 11.15 21.66
N ILE A 67 -2.68 11.96 21.12
CA ILE A 67 -1.86 11.62 19.95
C ILE A 67 -1.04 10.33 20.12
N GLN A 68 -0.67 9.97 21.36
CA GLN A 68 0.00 8.73 21.69
C GLN A 68 -0.78 7.52 21.15
N TYR A 69 -2.09 7.48 21.41
CA TYR A 69 -2.94 6.39 20.95
C TYR A 69 -3.14 6.43 19.44
N GLN A 70 -3.27 7.63 18.86
CA GLN A 70 -3.35 7.80 17.40
C GLN A 70 -2.11 7.25 16.70
N PHE A 71 -0.93 7.53 17.23
CA PHE A 71 0.33 6.99 16.73
C PHE A 71 0.34 5.45 16.78
N PHE A 72 -0.07 4.84 17.91
CA PHE A 72 -0.14 3.38 18.01
C PHE A 72 -1.17 2.77 17.06
N ILE A 73 -2.32 3.41 16.86
CA ILE A 73 -3.34 2.97 15.89
C ILE A 73 -2.75 2.97 14.47
N VAL A 74 -2.08 4.05 14.07
CA VAL A 74 -1.40 4.16 12.77
C VAL A 74 -0.34 3.06 12.62
N LEU A 75 0.47 2.83 13.66
CA LEU A 75 1.50 1.81 13.64
C LEU A 75 0.91 0.40 13.47
N LEU A 76 -0.15 0.07 14.22
CA LEU A 76 -0.83 -1.23 14.11
C LEU A 76 -1.50 -1.40 12.75
N ALA A 77 -2.12 -0.36 12.20
CA ALA A 77 -2.71 -0.39 10.87
C ALA A 77 -1.65 -0.64 9.79
N ALA A 78 -0.52 0.08 9.83
CA ALA A 78 0.61 -0.12 8.91
C ALA A 78 1.23 -1.52 9.04
N LEU A 79 1.34 -2.06 10.26
CA LEU A 79 1.81 -3.42 10.48
C LEU A 79 0.83 -4.48 9.96
N SER A 80 -0.48 -4.22 10.02
CA SER A 80 -1.49 -5.14 9.48
C SER A 80 -1.34 -5.33 7.96
N ASP A 81 -1.00 -4.25 7.24
CA ASP A 81 -0.71 -4.24 5.81
C ASP A 81 0.57 -5.01 5.46
N LEU A 82 1.60 -4.89 6.29
CA LEU A 82 2.83 -5.67 6.09
C LEU A 82 2.57 -7.19 6.16
N ILE A 83 1.55 -7.63 6.92
CA ILE A 83 1.31 -9.04 7.26
C ILE A 83 0.25 -9.69 6.36
N ASP A 84 -0.82 -8.99 5.97
CA ASP A 84 -1.96 -9.62 5.29
C ASP A 84 -1.61 -10.19 3.91
N GLY A 85 -0.80 -9.49 3.11
CA GLY A 85 -0.33 -9.94 1.82
C GLY A 85 0.49 -11.23 1.90
N PRO A 86 1.58 -11.27 2.70
CA PRO A 86 2.34 -12.50 2.94
C PRO A 86 1.48 -13.63 3.50
N ARG A 87 0.54 -13.32 4.39
CA ARG A 87 -0.40 -14.33 4.93
C ARG A 87 -1.25 -14.92 3.80
N ALA A 88 -1.82 -14.10 2.92
CA ALA A 88 -2.62 -14.57 1.79
C ALA A 88 -1.79 -15.44 0.82
N ARG A 89 -0.55 -15.05 0.52
CA ARG A 89 0.32 -15.78 -0.41
C ARG A 89 0.84 -17.10 0.16
N ASN A 90 1.27 -17.12 1.41
CA ASN A 90 1.81 -18.32 2.06
C ASN A 90 0.77 -19.44 2.21
N HIS A 91 -0.53 -19.10 2.17
CA HIS A 91 -1.64 -20.05 2.37
C HIS A 91 -2.62 -20.12 1.18
N ASN A 92 -2.25 -19.59 0.02
CA ASN A 92 -3.03 -19.63 -1.22
C ASN A 92 -4.44 -18.98 -1.13
N GLU A 93 -4.58 -17.92 -0.33
CA GLU A 93 -5.84 -17.18 -0.12
C GLU A 93 -5.85 -15.82 -0.83
N VAL A 94 -5.03 -15.65 -1.87
CA VAL A 94 -5.00 -14.41 -2.64
C VAL A 94 -6.25 -14.31 -3.51
N THR A 95 -7.02 -13.23 -3.35
CA THR A 95 -8.24 -12.98 -4.11
C THR A 95 -8.19 -11.61 -4.81
N ALA A 96 -8.93 -11.47 -5.91
CA ALA A 96 -9.04 -10.18 -6.61
C ALA A 96 -9.65 -9.11 -5.69
N LEU A 97 -10.74 -9.45 -4.97
CA LEU A 97 -11.37 -8.55 -3.99
C LEU A 97 -10.39 -8.13 -2.89
N GLY A 98 -9.66 -9.08 -2.29
CA GLY A 98 -8.65 -8.78 -1.28
C GLY A 98 -7.58 -7.84 -1.81
N THR A 99 -7.12 -8.04 -3.04
CA THR A 99 -6.13 -7.15 -3.69
C THR A 99 -6.65 -5.72 -3.86
N TRP A 100 -7.93 -5.54 -4.18
CA TRP A 100 -8.53 -4.20 -4.26
C TRP A 100 -8.71 -3.57 -2.88
N LEU A 101 -9.18 -4.35 -1.89
CA LEU A 101 -9.38 -3.87 -0.52
C LEU A 101 -8.07 -3.41 0.12
N ASP A 102 -6.97 -4.10 -0.16
CA ASP A 102 -5.60 -3.74 0.22
C ASP A 102 -5.25 -2.30 -0.23
N HIS A 103 -5.35 -2.04 -1.54
CA HIS A 103 -5.07 -0.72 -2.12
C HIS A 103 -6.00 0.38 -1.61
N ILE A 104 -7.28 0.06 -1.39
CA ILE A 104 -8.26 1.00 -0.84
C ILE A 104 -7.89 1.35 0.60
N ARG A 105 -7.58 0.33 1.43
CA ARG A 105 -7.16 0.51 2.82
C ARG A 105 -5.91 1.39 2.91
N ASP A 106 -4.91 1.12 2.08
CA ASP A 106 -3.66 1.89 2.05
C ASP A 106 -3.91 3.36 1.73
N GLY A 107 -4.82 3.64 0.79
CA GLY A 107 -5.29 4.98 0.49
C GLY A 107 -5.91 5.67 1.71
N PHE A 108 -6.78 4.97 2.45
CA PHE A 108 -7.37 5.49 3.69
C PHE A 108 -6.34 5.72 4.79
N LEU A 109 -5.38 4.80 4.97
CA LEU A 109 -4.30 4.94 5.95
C LEU A 109 -3.45 6.18 5.62
N ILE A 110 -2.99 6.32 4.37
CA ILE A 110 -2.19 7.47 3.95
C ILE A 110 -2.99 8.76 4.08
N ALA A 111 -4.28 8.79 3.72
CA ALA A 111 -5.16 9.94 3.89
C ALA A 111 -5.25 10.36 5.36
N TRP A 112 -5.51 9.39 6.24
CA TRP A 112 -5.61 9.63 7.67
C TRP A 112 -4.32 10.19 8.26
N VAL A 113 -3.19 9.57 7.94
CA VAL A 113 -1.90 9.97 8.48
C VAL A 113 -1.46 11.33 7.90
N THR A 114 -1.75 11.60 6.63
CA THR A 114 -1.53 12.94 6.03
C THR A 114 -2.33 13.99 6.78
N TYR A 115 -3.60 13.72 7.09
CA TYR A 115 -4.43 14.63 7.87
C TYR A 115 -3.80 14.91 9.24
N LEU A 116 -3.31 13.89 9.96
CA LEU A 116 -2.63 14.09 11.24
C LEU A 116 -1.38 14.97 11.08
N VAL A 117 -0.54 14.69 10.08
CA VAL A 117 0.66 15.50 9.78
C VAL A 117 0.29 16.97 9.51
N TYR A 118 -0.79 17.22 8.78
CA TYR A 118 -1.33 18.56 8.53
C TYR A 118 -1.87 19.22 9.80
N ALA A 119 -2.74 18.54 10.54
CA ALA A 119 -3.41 19.06 11.74
C ALA A 119 -2.40 19.49 12.81
N PHE A 120 -1.32 18.72 12.98
CA PHE A 120 -0.23 19.04 13.91
C PHE A 120 0.88 19.92 13.32
N LYS A 121 0.70 20.43 12.09
CA LYS A 121 1.63 21.36 11.41
C LYS A 121 3.08 20.81 11.33
N LEU A 122 3.22 19.50 11.17
CA LEU A 122 4.52 18.82 11.14
C LEU A 122 5.27 19.03 9.82
N LEU A 123 4.54 19.42 8.78
CA LEU A 123 5.06 19.64 7.43
C LEU A 123 4.38 20.88 6.81
N PRO A 124 5.09 21.70 6.02
CA PRO A 124 4.44 22.73 5.22
C PRO A 124 3.43 22.13 4.23
N SER A 125 2.34 22.85 3.97
CA SER A 125 1.23 22.38 3.13
C SER A 125 1.66 22.05 1.69
N GLU A 126 2.68 22.75 1.18
CA GLU A 126 3.24 22.60 -0.15
C GLU A 126 3.78 21.19 -0.38
N TRP A 127 4.43 20.61 0.64
CA TRP A 127 4.94 19.24 0.56
C TRP A 127 3.80 18.22 0.46
N LEU A 128 2.72 18.44 1.21
CA LEU A 128 1.54 17.58 1.18
C LEU A 128 0.86 17.67 -0.19
N ILE A 129 0.72 18.87 -0.74
CA ILE A 129 0.17 19.08 -2.08
C ILE A 129 0.99 18.32 -3.13
N VAL A 130 2.33 18.41 -3.10
CA VAL A 130 3.18 17.70 -4.07
C VAL A 130 3.01 16.19 -3.96
N LEU A 131 3.03 15.62 -2.74
CA LEU A 131 2.83 14.19 -2.51
C LEU A 131 1.46 13.72 -3.05
N TRP A 132 0.40 14.47 -2.76
CA TRP A 132 -0.95 14.13 -3.19
C TRP A 132 -1.17 14.32 -4.68
N VAL A 133 -0.60 15.34 -5.31
CA VAL A 133 -0.71 15.54 -6.77
C VAL A 133 -0.10 14.34 -7.50
N ILE A 134 1.10 13.89 -7.12
CA ILE A 134 1.73 12.73 -7.76
C ILE A 134 0.89 11.47 -7.52
N GLN A 135 0.40 11.26 -6.30
CA GLN A 135 -0.43 10.11 -5.97
C GLN A 135 -1.75 10.11 -6.75
N LEU A 136 -2.42 11.25 -6.88
CA LEU A 136 -3.65 11.40 -7.65
C LEU A 136 -3.43 11.14 -9.14
N VAL A 137 -2.30 11.60 -9.71
CA VAL A 137 -1.93 11.29 -11.10
C VAL A 137 -1.76 9.78 -11.29
N MET A 138 -1.04 9.10 -10.39
CA MET A 138 -0.87 7.64 -10.46
C MET A 138 -2.20 6.90 -10.35
N THR A 139 -3.01 7.24 -9.35
CA THR A 139 -4.33 6.64 -9.16
C THR A 139 -5.23 6.89 -10.36
N TRP A 140 -5.22 8.09 -10.93
CA TRP A 140 -5.98 8.42 -12.14
C TRP A 140 -5.57 7.55 -13.32
N ILE A 141 -4.26 7.35 -13.55
CA ILE A 141 -3.78 6.50 -14.64
C ILE A 141 -4.30 5.07 -14.50
N ILE A 142 -4.20 4.49 -13.30
CA ILE A 142 -4.67 3.13 -13.00
C ILE A 142 -6.19 3.01 -13.17
N VAL A 143 -6.95 3.92 -12.55
CA VAL A 143 -8.42 3.90 -12.60
C VAL A 143 -8.91 4.09 -14.03
N LYS A 144 -8.34 5.05 -14.78
CA LYS A 144 -8.69 5.29 -16.18
C LYS A 144 -8.44 4.04 -17.03
N ASP A 145 -7.29 3.40 -16.89
CA ASP A 145 -6.93 2.17 -17.60
C ASP A 145 -7.91 1.02 -17.28
N PHE A 146 -8.25 0.84 -16.00
CA PHE A 146 -9.26 -0.12 -15.58
C PHE A 146 -10.64 0.17 -16.19
N LEU A 147 -11.11 1.42 -16.11
CA LEU A 147 -12.43 1.82 -16.63
C LEU A 147 -12.53 1.64 -18.14
N ILE A 148 -11.51 2.05 -18.90
CA ILE A 148 -11.46 1.81 -20.35
C ILE A 148 -11.53 0.31 -20.64
N GLY A 149 -10.77 -0.50 -19.90
CA GLY A 149 -10.77 -1.94 -20.07
C GLY A 149 -12.12 -2.60 -19.76
N VAL A 150 -12.85 -2.12 -18.74
CA VAL A 150 -14.22 -2.57 -18.45
C VAL A 150 -15.19 -2.16 -19.56
N LEU A 151 -15.13 -0.90 -20.03
CA LEU A 151 -16.03 -0.37 -21.06
C LEU A 151 -15.84 -1.04 -22.43
N GLN A 152 -14.65 -1.55 -22.73
CA GLN A 152 -14.38 -2.30 -23.96
C GLN A 152 -14.87 -3.75 -23.94
N LYS A 153 -15.33 -4.25 -22.79
CA LYS A 153 -15.71 -5.66 -22.62
C LYS A 153 -17.22 -5.81 -22.41
N PRO A 154 -17.83 -6.88 -22.95
CA PRO A 154 -19.23 -7.19 -22.66
C PRO A 154 -19.40 -7.50 -21.16
N MET A 155 -20.58 -7.20 -20.61
CA MET A 155 -20.84 -7.23 -19.15
C MET A 155 -20.57 -8.60 -18.51
N ASN A 156 -20.83 -9.69 -19.24
CA ASN A 156 -20.54 -11.06 -18.80
C ASN A 156 -19.04 -11.35 -18.60
N GLU A 157 -18.14 -10.56 -19.19
CA GLU A 157 -16.69 -10.72 -19.07
C GLU A 157 -16.06 -9.85 -17.98
N TRP A 158 -16.83 -8.96 -17.34
CA TRP A 158 -16.29 -7.98 -16.39
C TRP A 158 -15.58 -8.63 -15.20
N HIS A 159 -16.16 -9.67 -14.62
CA HIS A 159 -15.53 -10.39 -13.51
C HIS A 159 -14.20 -11.03 -13.91
N ALA A 160 -14.15 -11.67 -15.08
CA ALA A 160 -12.94 -12.29 -15.58
C ALA A 160 -11.86 -11.24 -15.92
N PHE A 161 -12.27 -10.10 -16.47
CA PHE A 161 -11.39 -8.97 -16.72
C PHE A 161 -10.83 -8.40 -15.41
N ALA A 162 -11.69 -8.08 -14.43
CA ALA A 162 -11.29 -7.52 -13.14
C ALA A 162 -10.32 -8.46 -12.42
N HIS A 163 -10.60 -9.77 -12.42
CA HIS A 163 -9.68 -10.77 -11.87
C HIS A 163 -8.31 -10.71 -12.54
N ARG A 164 -8.24 -10.79 -13.88
CA ARG A 164 -6.97 -10.71 -14.60
C ARG A 164 -6.24 -9.39 -14.35
N TYR A 165 -6.98 -8.27 -14.31
CA TYR A 165 -6.42 -6.95 -14.05
C TYR A 165 -5.78 -6.87 -12.67
N SER A 166 -6.47 -7.36 -11.62
CA SER A 166 -5.94 -7.37 -10.25
C SER A 166 -4.61 -8.09 -10.13
N PHE A 167 -4.47 -9.27 -10.74
CA PHE A 167 -3.25 -10.06 -10.62
C PHE A 167 -2.10 -9.61 -11.54
N SER A 168 -2.40 -8.92 -12.63
CA SER A 168 -1.39 -8.50 -13.61
C SER A 168 -0.94 -7.05 -13.47
N LYS A 169 -1.85 -6.13 -13.13
CA LYS A 169 -1.63 -4.68 -13.18
C LYS A 169 -1.64 -4.01 -11.81
N LEU A 170 -2.44 -4.50 -10.86
CA LEU A 170 -2.49 -3.93 -9.51
C LEU A 170 -1.38 -4.44 -8.59
N GLN A 171 -0.63 -5.47 -8.97
CA GLN A 171 0.49 -5.88 -8.13
C GLN A 171 1.60 -4.82 -8.16
N ALA A 172 1.87 -4.21 -7.01
CA ALA A 172 2.90 -3.20 -6.88
C ALA A 172 4.27 -3.70 -7.39
N SER A 173 4.99 -2.82 -8.07
CA SER A 173 6.39 -3.04 -8.43
C SER A 173 7.30 -2.82 -7.22
N VAL A 174 8.59 -3.19 -7.28
CA VAL A 174 9.56 -2.80 -6.23
C VAL A 174 9.57 -1.29 -6.02
N ILE A 175 9.53 -0.51 -7.11
CA ILE A 175 9.54 0.95 -7.03
C ILE A 175 8.31 1.45 -6.28
N GLY A 176 7.13 0.90 -6.57
CA GLY A 176 5.90 1.23 -5.85
C GLY A 176 5.95 0.83 -4.37
N ARG A 177 6.55 -0.32 -4.04
CA ARG A 177 6.74 -0.72 -2.64
C ARG A 177 7.76 0.16 -1.91
N LEU A 178 8.85 0.56 -2.56
CA LEU A 178 9.82 1.50 -2.00
C LEU A 178 9.17 2.87 -1.75
N GLN A 179 8.39 3.38 -2.71
CA GLN A 179 7.58 4.58 -2.53
C GLN A 179 6.72 4.48 -1.27
N PHE A 180 5.91 3.42 -1.14
CA PHE A 180 5.03 3.23 0.01
C PHE A 180 5.79 3.06 1.33
N PHE A 181 6.90 2.32 1.31
CA PHE A 181 7.77 2.11 2.47
C PHE A 181 8.33 3.43 3.00
N PHE A 182 8.93 4.25 2.12
CA PHE A 182 9.46 5.56 2.52
C PHE A 182 8.36 6.53 2.94
N TRP A 183 7.15 6.42 2.35
CA TRP A 183 6.02 7.24 2.77
C TRP A 183 5.65 6.94 4.23
N ASN A 184 5.46 5.67 4.55
CA ASN A 184 5.13 5.23 5.91
C ASN A 184 6.23 5.58 6.91
N LEU A 185 7.51 5.34 6.59
CA LEU A 185 8.61 5.73 7.47
C LEU A 185 8.68 7.24 7.69
N GLY A 186 8.46 8.03 6.65
CA GLY A 186 8.45 9.49 6.73
C GLY A 186 7.37 9.98 7.68
N TYR A 187 6.15 9.48 7.52
CA TYR A 187 5.03 9.84 8.38
C TYR A 187 5.15 9.32 9.81
N ILE A 188 5.60 8.07 10.00
CA ILE A 188 5.84 7.53 11.34
C ILE A 188 6.90 8.36 12.07
N ALA A 189 8.00 8.73 11.42
CA ALA A 189 9.03 9.57 12.02
C ALA A 189 8.48 10.96 12.44
N LEU A 190 7.66 11.58 11.58
CA LEU A 190 7.02 12.86 11.88
C LEU A 190 6.03 12.76 13.05
N LEU A 191 5.17 11.74 13.07
CA LEU A 191 4.25 11.56 14.19
C LEU A 191 4.99 11.18 15.47
N PHE A 192 6.08 10.41 15.37
CA PHE A 192 6.88 10.03 16.54
C PHE A 192 7.57 11.22 17.20
N PHE A 193 7.88 12.28 16.44
CA PHE A 193 8.37 13.55 16.99
C PHE A 193 7.38 14.15 18.02
N LEU A 194 6.07 13.95 17.86
CA LEU A 194 5.08 14.42 18.85
C LEU A 194 5.16 13.66 20.18
N LEU A 195 5.72 12.45 20.19
CA LEU A 195 5.89 11.63 21.39
C LEU A 195 7.26 11.86 22.03
N LEU A 196 8.29 11.98 21.20
CA LEU A 196 9.66 12.20 21.60
C LEU A 196 10.23 13.36 20.78
N PRO A 197 10.10 14.62 21.26
CA PRO A 197 10.55 15.79 20.52
C PRO A 197 12.06 15.78 20.27
N ASN A 198 12.46 15.27 19.11
CA ASN A 198 13.84 15.20 18.67
C ASN A 198 13.96 15.70 17.22
N PRO A 199 14.77 16.74 16.94
CA PRO A 199 14.89 17.32 15.60
C PRO A 199 15.36 16.32 14.54
N ILE A 200 16.09 15.27 14.93
CA ILE A 200 16.51 14.18 14.05
C ILE A 200 15.29 13.48 13.44
N LEU A 201 14.19 13.30 14.19
CA LEU A 201 12.97 12.66 13.69
C LEU A 201 12.29 13.49 12.60
N ILE A 202 12.27 14.82 12.73
CA ILE A 202 11.75 15.71 11.68
C ILE A 202 12.63 15.61 10.42
N LEU A 203 13.96 15.62 10.60
CA LEU A 203 14.90 15.51 9.49
C LEU A 203 14.75 14.18 8.74
N LEU A 204 14.65 13.07 9.48
CA LEU A 204 14.41 11.74 8.91
C LEU A 204 13.06 11.70 8.19
N GLY A 205 12.00 12.22 8.84
CA GLY A 205 10.66 12.31 8.26
C GLY A 205 10.65 13.01 6.90
N LYS A 206 11.24 14.21 6.84
CA LYS A 206 11.37 14.98 5.60
C LYS A 206 12.21 14.26 4.54
N SER A 207 13.31 13.63 4.95
CA SER A 207 14.22 12.91 4.05
C SER A 207 13.52 11.71 3.40
N PHE A 208 12.76 10.93 4.17
CA PHE A 208 11.98 9.82 3.65
C PHE A 208 10.83 10.28 2.74
N LEU A 209 10.16 11.40 3.05
CA LEU A 209 9.15 11.96 2.16
C LEU A 209 9.76 12.50 0.86
N ALA A 210 10.97 13.06 0.89
CA ALA A 210 11.69 13.43 -0.33
C ALA A 210 11.99 12.21 -1.21
N LEU A 211 12.45 11.10 -0.61
CA LEU A 211 12.62 9.83 -1.34
C LEU A 211 11.29 9.30 -1.89
N THR A 212 10.20 9.47 -1.15
CA THR A 212 8.85 9.10 -1.61
C THR A 212 8.49 9.83 -2.90
N ILE A 213 8.75 11.14 -3.00
CA ILE A 213 8.51 11.94 -4.21
C ILE A 213 9.32 11.39 -5.40
N VAL A 214 10.60 11.05 -5.18
CA VAL A 214 11.48 10.47 -6.20
C VAL A 214 10.91 9.13 -6.70
N PHE A 215 10.62 8.21 -5.78
CA PHE A 215 10.08 6.89 -6.16
C PHE A 215 8.69 6.99 -6.77
N ALA A 216 7.82 7.88 -6.29
CA ALA A 216 6.50 8.12 -6.87
C ALA A 216 6.59 8.64 -8.30
N SER A 217 7.53 9.54 -8.58
CA SER A 217 7.79 10.04 -9.94
C SER A 217 8.26 8.92 -10.88
N LEU A 218 9.20 8.09 -10.42
CA LEU A 218 9.69 6.93 -11.17
C LEU A 218 8.58 5.89 -11.39
N ASN A 219 7.76 5.64 -10.38
CA ASN A 219 6.64 4.70 -10.46
C ASN A 219 5.57 5.20 -11.43
N THR A 220 5.24 6.49 -11.39
CA THR A 220 4.31 7.14 -12.34
C THR A 220 4.79 6.95 -13.78
N TYR A 221 6.08 7.25 -14.03
CA TYR A 221 6.67 7.07 -15.34
C TYR A 221 6.60 5.62 -15.82
N LYS A 222 6.94 4.65 -14.94
CA LYS A 222 6.89 3.22 -15.25
C LYS A 222 5.46 2.76 -15.58
N ILE A 223 4.48 3.17 -14.79
CA ILE A 223 3.06 2.83 -15.02
C ILE A 223 2.60 3.40 -16.36
N TYR A 224 2.88 4.68 -16.62
CA TYR A 224 2.52 5.34 -17.87
C TYR A 224 3.15 4.65 -19.09
N ALA A 225 4.43 4.30 -19.02
CA ALA A 225 5.14 3.59 -20.08
C ALA A 225 4.61 2.17 -20.34
N THR A 226 3.92 1.55 -19.37
CA THR A 226 3.37 0.19 -19.48
C THR A 226 1.96 0.16 -20.07
N ILE A 227 1.27 1.31 -20.11
CA ILE A 227 -0.10 1.46 -20.63
C ILE A 227 -0.10 1.96 -22.08
N ARG A 228 0.99 2.56 -22.55
CA ARG A 228 1.21 2.91 -23.95
C ARG A 228 1.58 1.69 -24.79
#